data_AF-A0A1N6GJS0-F1
#
_entry.id   AF-A0A1N6GJS0-F1
#
_cell.length_a   1.000
_cell.length_b   1.000
_cell.length_c   1.000
_cell.angle_alpha   90.00
_cell.angle_beta   90.00
_cell.angle_gamma   90.00
#
_symmetry.space_group_name_H-M   'P 1'
#
loop_
_entity.id
_entity.type
_entity.pdbx_description
1 polymer ?
#
loop_
_entity_poly.entity_id
_entity_poly.type
_entity_poly.pdbx_seq_one_letter_code
_entity_poly.pdbx_strand_id
1 'polypeptide(L)'
;MSESRSDLDGGLAAGSSPLSFDLAAAWLRHAEADRAGFLSRFALIISEALPNHSQVHRVRHGLFRKTEEIVGVSVAFDNETYTMRLRDGQHLATEIEKKVKGVVLSTREIDPHTWMAGLMTQVHERTEKARAMAELLAAL
;
A
#
# COMPACT_ATOMS: atom_id res chain seq x y z
N MET A 1 0.29 -24.49 49.55
CA MET A 1 -0.80 -25.27 48.94
C MET A 1 -1.83 -24.28 48.42
N SER A 2 -2.32 -24.52 47.19
CA SER A 2 -3.31 -23.77 46.41
C SER A 2 -2.83 -22.58 45.58
N GLU A 3 -2.56 -22.93 44.32
CA GLU A 3 -2.67 -22.12 43.11
C GLU A 3 -4.02 -21.40 43.00
N SER A 4 -4.01 -20.23 42.36
CA SER A 4 -5.09 -19.81 41.45
C SER A 4 -4.47 -19.04 40.29
N ARG A 5 -4.65 -19.62 39.10
CA ARG A 5 -4.38 -19.06 37.77
C ARG A 5 -5.53 -18.13 37.37
N SER A 6 -5.28 -17.35 36.31
CA SER A 6 -6.17 -16.43 35.58
C SER A 6 -6.26 -15.07 36.27
N ASP A 7 -5.98 -13.94 35.59
CA ASP A 7 -6.47 -13.61 34.26
C ASP A 7 -5.38 -13.13 33.29
N LEU A 8 -5.34 -13.83 32.15
CA LEU A 8 -4.91 -13.31 30.87
C LEU A 8 -6.12 -12.55 30.29
N ASP A 9 -6.13 -11.22 30.34
CA ASP A 9 -6.89 -10.43 29.38
C ASP A 9 -6.25 -9.04 29.21
N GLY A 10 -6.17 -8.60 27.96
CA GLY A 10 -5.36 -7.46 27.53
C GLY A 10 -4.66 -7.70 26.19
N GLY A 11 -5.27 -8.51 25.33
CA GLY A 11 -4.84 -8.71 23.95
C GLY A 11 -4.97 -7.43 23.12
N LEU A 12 -4.03 -7.30 22.18
CA LEU A 12 -4.18 -6.63 20.88
C LEU A 12 -4.22 -5.10 20.88
N ALA A 13 -3.20 -4.48 21.45
CA ALA A 13 -2.62 -3.29 20.81
C ALA A 13 -1.49 -3.75 19.88
N ALA A 14 -1.84 -4.39 18.76
CA ALA A 14 -0.91 -4.54 17.65
C ALA A 14 -0.55 -3.13 17.18
N GLY A 15 0.63 -2.67 17.60
CA GLY A 15 1.08 -1.30 17.44
C GLY A 15 1.03 -0.88 15.99
N SER A 16 0.16 0.07 15.68
CA SER A 16 0.43 1.02 14.61
C SER A 16 1.66 1.81 15.07
N SER A 17 2.85 1.31 14.78
CA SER A 17 4.09 1.90 15.30
C SER A 17 4.18 3.37 14.86
N PRO A 18 4.55 4.30 15.76
CA PRO A 18 4.74 5.72 15.40
C PRO A 18 5.72 5.91 14.23
N LEU A 19 6.63 4.96 14.02
CA LEU A 19 7.54 4.89 12.88
C LEU A 19 6.82 4.78 11.51
N SER A 20 5.68 4.08 11.44
CA SER A 20 4.88 3.94 10.22
C SER A 20 4.24 5.29 9.85
N PHE A 21 3.74 6.00 10.85
CA PHE A 21 3.17 7.33 10.68
C PHE A 21 4.23 8.38 10.31
N ASP A 22 5.37 8.38 11.00
CA ASP A 22 6.49 9.29 10.68
C ASP A 22 7.05 9.05 9.28
N LEU A 23 7.12 7.78 8.84
CA LEU A 23 7.52 7.41 7.48
C LEU A 23 6.51 7.94 6.45
N ALA A 24 5.20 7.74 6.68
CA ALA A 24 4.16 8.25 5.80
C ALA A 24 4.20 9.78 5.68
N ALA A 25 4.41 10.49 6.79
CA ALA A 25 4.54 11.94 6.81
C ALA A 25 5.81 12.44 6.12
N ALA A 26 6.95 11.76 6.32
CA ALA A 26 8.21 12.07 5.63
C ALA A 26 8.09 11.89 4.12
N TRP A 27 7.42 10.82 3.70
CA TRP A 27 7.14 10.54 2.29
C TRP A 27 6.24 11.59 1.65
N LEU A 28 5.22 12.07 2.35
CA LEU A 28 4.32 13.09 1.84
C LEU A 28 5.04 14.43 1.61
N ARG A 29 5.92 14.84 2.53
CA ARG A 29 6.74 16.05 2.36
C ARG A 29 7.66 15.95 1.15
N HIS A 30 8.23 14.77 0.91
CA HIS A 30 9.06 14.52 -0.27
C HIS A 30 8.25 14.54 -1.56
N ALA A 31 7.03 13.99 -1.54
CA ALA A 31 6.12 14.04 -2.66
C ALA A 31 5.72 15.48 -3.01
N GLU A 32 5.51 16.35 -2.02
CA GLU A 32 5.15 17.76 -2.27
C GLU A 32 6.23 18.52 -3.05
N ALA A 33 7.51 18.23 -2.80
CA ALA A 33 8.64 18.86 -3.47
C ALA A 33 8.88 18.34 -4.91
N ASP A 34 8.62 17.05 -5.16
CA ASP A 34 8.83 16.37 -6.45
C ASP A 34 7.82 15.22 -6.62
N ARG A 35 6.61 15.56 -7.08
CA ARG A 35 5.49 14.59 -7.19
C ARG A 35 5.76 13.49 -8.20
N ALA A 36 6.33 13.84 -9.36
CA ALA A 36 6.57 12.90 -10.44
C ALA A 36 7.77 11.97 -10.16
N GLY A 37 8.86 12.50 -9.65
CA GLY A 37 9.98 11.67 -9.23
C GLY A 37 9.63 10.83 -8.00
N PHE A 38 8.81 11.34 -7.07
CA PHE A 38 8.28 10.54 -5.96
C PHE A 38 7.47 9.34 -6.48
N LEU A 39 6.46 9.59 -7.33
CA LEU A 39 5.63 8.52 -7.87
C LEU A 39 6.46 7.49 -8.63
N SER A 40 7.43 7.93 -9.42
CA SER A 40 8.32 7.03 -10.17
C SER A 40 9.13 6.13 -9.23
N ARG A 41 9.78 6.70 -8.20
CA ARG A 41 10.53 5.93 -7.20
C ARG A 41 9.63 4.96 -6.43
N PHE A 42 8.47 5.45 -6.00
CA PHE A 42 7.50 4.64 -5.27
C PHE A 42 6.98 3.46 -6.10
N ALA A 43 6.59 3.71 -7.35
CA ALA A 43 6.12 2.68 -8.26
C ALA A 43 7.18 1.59 -8.49
N LEU A 44 8.46 1.97 -8.60
CA LEU A 44 9.56 1.01 -8.74
C LEU A 44 9.70 0.15 -7.47
N ILE A 45 9.77 0.78 -6.28
CA ILE A 45 9.89 0.06 -5.00
C ILE A 45 8.74 -0.93 -4.82
N ILE A 46 7.50 -0.50 -5.08
CA ILE A 46 6.32 -1.35 -4.96
C ILE A 46 6.30 -2.47 -6.01
N SER A 47 6.74 -2.19 -7.24
CA SER A 47 6.82 -3.21 -8.29
C SER A 47 7.84 -4.30 -7.98
N GLU A 48 8.91 -3.96 -7.28
CA GLU A 48 9.94 -4.90 -6.84
C GLU A 48 9.48 -5.68 -5.60
N ALA A 49 8.87 -5.01 -4.63
CA ALA A 49 8.42 -5.63 -3.39
C ALA A 49 7.16 -6.50 -3.57
N LEU A 50 6.26 -6.12 -4.48
CA LEU A 50 4.95 -6.75 -4.68
C LEU A 50 4.67 -6.99 -6.18
N PRO A 51 5.51 -7.78 -6.88
CA PRO A 51 5.45 -7.90 -8.35
C PRO A 51 4.13 -8.49 -8.85
N ASN A 52 3.51 -9.39 -8.08
CA ASN A 52 2.25 -10.05 -8.45
C ASN A 52 1.00 -9.26 -8.04
N HIS A 53 1.16 -8.18 -7.27
CA HIS A 53 0.04 -7.39 -6.75
C HIS A 53 0.07 -5.96 -7.29
N SER A 54 1.12 -5.54 -7.99
CA SER A 54 1.28 -4.17 -8.44
C SER A 54 1.27 -4.05 -9.95
N GLN A 55 0.73 -2.94 -10.44
CA GLN A 55 0.70 -2.58 -11.83
C GLN A 55 1.18 -1.14 -11.98
N VAL A 56 2.29 -0.95 -12.70
CA VAL A 56 2.85 0.37 -13.02
C VAL A 56 2.22 0.88 -14.30
N HIS A 57 1.64 2.08 -14.24
CA HIS A 57 1.01 2.75 -15.38
C HIS A 57 2.02 3.69 -16.02
N ARG A 58 2.23 3.54 -17.33
CA ARG A 58 3.19 4.34 -18.10
C ARG A 58 2.54 4.96 -19.31
N VAL A 59 2.89 6.21 -19.60
CA VAL A 59 2.46 6.92 -20.81
C VAL A 59 3.68 7.18 -21.67
N ARG A 60 3.48 7.08 -22.99
CA ARG A 60 4.51 7.37 -23.99
C ARG A 60 4.19 8.70 -24.64
N HIS A 61 5.14 9.63 -24.62
CA HIS A 61 4.97 10.94 -25.24
C HIS A 61 5.59 10.96 -26.66
N GLY A 62 4.84 11.51 -27.62
CA GLY A 62 5.26 11.78 -29.01
C GLY A 62 4.95 10.70 -30.05
N LEU A 63 4.81 11.11 -31.31
CA LEU A 63 4.53 10.22 -32.46
C LEU A 63 5.69 9.25 -32.80
N PHE A 64 6.89 9.46 -32.23
CA PHE A 64 8.10 8.70 -32.58
C PHE A 64 8.97 8.28 -31.36
N ARG A 65 8.35 8.11 -30.18
CA ARG A 65 8.85 7.42 -28.95
C ARG A 65 10.36 7.51 -28.65
N LYS A 66 10.71 8.26 -27.58
CA LYS A 66 11.93 7.97 -26.80
C LYS A 66 11.76 8.12 -25.28
N THR A 67 10.64 8.65 -24.79
CA THR A 67 10.41 8.85 -23.35
C THR A 67 9.13 8.14 -22.92
N GLU A 68 9.30 7.17 -22.02
CA GLU A 68 8.22 6.47 -21.31
C GLU A 68 8.23 6.96 -19.87
N GLU A 69 7.12 7.54 -19.42
CA GLU A 69 6.99 8.17 -18.11
C GLU A 69 6.02 7.37 -17.24
N ILE A 70 6.39 7.16 -15.96
CA ILE A 70 5.51 6.53 -14.99
C ILE A 70 4.49 7.57 -14.53
N VAL A 71 3.22 7.32 -14.81
CA VAL A 71 2.10 8.21 -14.45
C VAL A 71 1.23 7.66 -13.33
N GLY A 72 1.48 6.42 -12.89
CA GLY A 72 0.73 5.83 -11.79
C GLY A 72 1.21 4.45 -11.37
N VAL A 73 0.66 4.00 -10.25
CA VAL A 73 0.77 2.62 -9.76
C VAL A 73 -0.56 2.22 -9.12
N SER A 74 -0.96 0.98 -9.35
CA SER A 74 -2.08 0.34 -8.65
C SER A 74 -1.57 -0.88 -7.90
N VAL A 75 -2.03 -1.07 -6.67
CA VAL A 75 -1.73 -2.23 -5.83
C VAL A 75 -3.04 -2.94 -5.52
N ALA A 76 -3.20 -4.15 -6.04
CA ALA A 76 -4.38 -4.97 -5.92
C ALA A 76 -4.28 -5.90 -4.71
N PHE A 77 -5.36 -5.88 -3.94
CA PHE A 77 -5.64 -6.75 -2.82
C PHE A 77 -7.01 -7.40 -3.06
N ASP A 78 -7.35 -8.40 -2.24
CA ASP A 78 -8.52 -9.27 -2.41
C ASP A 78 -9.82 -8.47 -2.61
N ASN A 79 -10.01 -7.43 -1.77
CA ASN A 79 -11.22 -6.61 -1.76
C ASN A 79 -10.96 -5.13 -2.04
N GLU A 80 -9.71 -4.73 -2.26
CA GLU A 80 -9.36 -3.32 -2.40
C GLU A 80 -8.27 -3.15 -3.45
N THR A 81 -8.27 -2.03 -4.16
CA THR A 81 -7.17 -1.66 -5.06
C THR A 81 -6.78 -0.23 -4.77
N TYR A 82 -5.54 -0.07 -4.31
CA TYR A 82 -4.95 1.19 -3.95
C TYR A 82 -4.27 1.77 -5.18
N THR A 83 -4.75 2.90 -5.69
CA THR A 83 -4.18 3.55 -6.86
C THR A 83 -3.61 4.92 -6.50
N MET A 84 -2.41 5.19 -7.00
CA MET A 84 -1.77 6.50 -6.95
C MET A 84 -1.40 6.91 -8.38
N ARG A 85 -1.77 8.12 -8.80
CA ARG A 85 -1.54 8.60 -10.17
C ARG A 85 -1.31 10.10 -10.23
N LEU A 86 -0.60 10.56 -11.26
CA LEU A 86 -0.57 11.98 -11.62
C LEU A 86 -1.80 12.32 -12.48
N ARG A 87 -2.65 13.22 -11.99
CA ARG A 87 -3.65 13.93 -12.79
C ARG A 87 -3.01 15.16 -13.40
N ASP A 88 -3.29 15.38 -14.68
CA ASP A 88 -2.83 16.54 -15.47
C ASP A 88 -1.31 16.77 -15.40
N GLY A 89 -0.54 15.70 -15.16
CA GLY A 89 0.92 15.72 -15.06
C GLY A 89 1.50 16.38 -13.80
N GLN A 90 0.67 16.92 -12.90
CA GLN A 90 1.16 17.70 -11.75
C GLN A 90 0.51 17.33 -10.41
N HIS A 91 -0.72 16.83 -10.42
CA HIS A 91 -1.47 16.57 -9.19
C HIS A 91 -1.42 15.10 -8.82
N LEU A 92 -0.80 14.77 -7.69
CA LEU A 92 -0.83 13.43 -7.15
C LEU A 92 -2.24 13.14 -6.60
N ALA A 93 -2.95 12.23 -7.25
CA ALA A 93 -4.26 11.75 -6.82
C ALA A 93 -4.13 10.32 -6.28
N THR A 94 -4.81 10.06 -5.17
CA THR A 94 -4.84 8.76 -4.50
C THR A 94 -6.27 8.27 -4.35
N GLU A 95 -6.50 7.04 -4.75
CA GLU A 95 -7.82 6.42 -4.80
C GLU A 95 -7.78 5.03 -4.19
N ILE A 96 -8.89 4.64 -3.54
CA ILE A 96 -9.17 3.26 -3.17
C ILE A 96 -10.41 2.81 -3.91
N GLU A 97 -10.25 1.76 -4.70
CA GLU A 97 -11.33 1.00 -5.30
C GLU A 97 -11.69 -0.16 -4.38
N LYS A 98 -12.93 -0.23 -3.91
CA LYS A 98 -13.45 -1.35 -3.12
C LYS A 98 -14.10 -2.36 -4.04
N LYS A 99 -13.71 -3.62 -3.92
CA LYS A 99 -14.20 -4.77 -4.68
C LYS A 99 -14.96 -5.73 -3.77
N VAL A 100 -16.00 -6.33 -4.32
CA VAL A 100 -16.72 -7.44 -3.70
C VAL A 100 -16.85 -8.53 -4.76
N LYS A 101 -16.28 -9.72 -4.50
CA LYS A 101 -16.26 -10.85 -5.44
C LYS A 101 -15.73 -10.46 -6.83
N GLY A 102 -14.70 -9.62 -6.88
CA GLY A 102 -14.08 -9.13 -8.12
C GLY A 102 -14.83 -7.99 -8.83
N VAL A 103 -16.00 -7.57 -8.34
CA VAL A 103 -16.76 -6.45 -8.91
C VAL A 103 -16.46 -5.17 -8.13
N VAL A 104 -16.17 -4.08 -8.84
CA VAL A 104 -15.97 -2.76 -8.26
C VAL A 104 -17.28 -2.23 -7.71
N LEU A 105 -17.32 -2.02 -6.39
CA LEU A 105 -18.47 -1.48 -5.69
C LEU A 105 -18.40 0.06 -5.61
N SER A 106 -17.23 0.59 -5.31
CA SER A 106 -17.02 2.04 -5.22
C SER A 106 -15.56 2.39 -5.42
N THR A 107 -15.33 3.60 -5.93
CA THR A 107 -14.00 4.21 -6.00
C THR A 107 -14.05 5.53 -5.27
N ARG A 108 -13.10 5.73 -4.35
CA ARG A 108 -13.05 6.90 -3.47
C ARG A 108 -11.71 7.57 -3.62
N GLU A 109 -11.71 8.85 -3.94
CA GLU A 109 -10.51 9.67 -3.76
C GLU A 109 -10.30 9.88 -2.26
N ILE A 110 -9.07 9.67 -1.80
CA ILE A 110 -8.69 9.79 -0.40
C ILE A 110 -7.39 10.55 -0.31
N ASP A 111 -7.11 11.16 0.84
CA ASP A 111 -5.87 11.89 1.02
C ASP A 111 -4.65 10.93 0.97
N PRO A 112 -3.49 11.40 0.47
CA PRO A 112 -2.31 10.53 0.30
C PRO A 112 -1.79 9.91 1.60
N HIS A 113 -1.99 10.58 2.74
CA HIS A 113 -1.53 10.08 4.03
C HIS A 113 -2.37 8.88 4.49
N THR A 114 -3.70 9.00 4.48
CA THR A 114 -4.63 7.90 4.75
C THR A 114 -4.45 6.75 3.76
N TRP A 115 -4.17 7.08 2.49
CA TRP A 115 -3.87 6.08 1.47
C TRP A 115 -2.63 5.26 1.82
N MET A 116 -1.54 5.92 2.20
CA MET A 116 -0.28 5.27 2.56
C MET A 116 -0.44 4.41 3.82
N ALA A 117 -1.08 4.95 4.86
CA ALA A 117 -1.37 4.22 6.09
C ALA A 117 -2.17 2.93 5.80
N GLY A 118 -3.24 3.04 5.00
CA GLY A 118 -4.06 1.89 4.60
C GLY A 118 -3.26 0.84 3.80
N LEU A 119 -2.42 1.27 2.87
CA LEU A 119 -1.55 0.38 2.11
C LEU A 119 -0.59 -0.39 3.03
N MET A 120 0.07 0.29 3.96
CA MET A 120 1.00 -0.34 4.89
C MET A 120 0.31 -1.36 5.79
N THR A 121 -0.90 -1.06 6.28
CA THR A 121 -1.73 -2.02 7.03
C THR A 121 -2.02 -3.27 6.19
N GLN A 122 -2.46 -3.11 4.93
CA GLN A 122 -2.75 -4.23 4.03
C GLN A 122 -1.53 -5.11 3.71
N VAL A 123 -0.35 -4.50 3.61
CA VAL A 123 0.91 -5.24 3.41
C VAL A 123 1.31 -5.97 4.68
N HIS A 124 1.24 -5.31 5.84
CA HIS A 124 1.60 -5.91 7.13
C HIS A 124 0.72 -7.13 7.46
N GLU A 125 -0.61 -6.99 7.34
CA GLU A 125 -1.54 -8.10 7.59
C GLU A 125 -1.26 -9.33 6.73
N ARG A 126 -0.83 -9.14 5.48
CA ARG A 126 -0.47 -10.25 4.58
C ARG A 126 0.81 -10.93 5.01
N THR A 127 1.83 -10.16 5.36
CA THR A 127 3.11 -10.71 5.85
C THR A 127 2.89 -11.53 7.12
N GLU A 128 2.09 -11.04 8.06
CA GLU A 128 1.75 -11.78 9.28
C GLU A 128 1.00 -13.08 8.99
N LYS A 129 0.00 -13.05 8.10
CA LYS A 129 -0.72 -14.28 7.68
C LYS A 129 0.20 -15.30 7.01
N ALA A 130 1.08 -14.83 6.11
CA ALA A 130 2.03 -15.70 5.43
C ALA A 130 3.03 -16.33 6.41
N ARG A 131 3.50 -15.55 7.39
CA ARG A 131 4.37 -16.02 8.47
C ARG A 131 3.68 -17.08 9.32
N ALA A 132 2.47 -16.79 9.81
CA ALA A 132 1.70 -17.74 10.63
C ALA A 132 1.45 -19.06 9.89
N MET A 133 1.15 -19.01 8.59
CA MET A 133 1.01 -20.21 7.77
C MET A 133 2.32 -20.99 7.65
N ALA A 134 3.44 -20.31 7.41
CA ALA A 134 4.75 -20.95 7.35
C ALA A 134 5.12 -21.63 8.68
N GLU A 135 4.81 -21.00 9.82
CA GLU A 135 5.01 -21.59 11.15
C GLU A 135 4.14 -22.84 11.37
N LEU A 136 2.87 -22.82 10.94
CA LEU A 136 2.00 -24.00 11.00
C LEU A 136 2.52 -25.15 10.11
N LEU A 137 2.95 -24.85 8.88
CA LEU A 137 3.51 -25.85 7.97
C LEU A 137 4.83 -26.44 8.48
N ALA A 138 5.63 -25.65 9.21
CA ALA A 138 6.88 -26.11 9.81
C ALA A 138 6.67 -26.98 11.07
N ALA A 139 5.49 -26.94 11.67
CA ALA A 139 5.13 -27.71 12.86
C ALA A 139 4.45 -29.06 12.56
N LEU A 140 4.16 -29.37 11.29
CA LEU A 140 3.71 -30.69 10.82
C LEU A 140 4.88 -31.66 10.65
#